data_AF-A0A6I0BPE5-F1
#
_entry.id   AF-A0A6I0BPE5-F1
#
_cell.length_a   1.000
_cell.length_b   1.000
_cell.length_c   1.000
_cell.angle_alpha   90.00
_cell.angle_beta   90.00
_cell.angle_gamma   90.00
#
_symmetry.space_group_name_H-M   'P 1'
#
loop_
_entity.id
_entity.type
_entity.pdbx_description
1 polymer ?
#
loop_
_entity_poly.entity_id
_entity_poly.type
_entity_poly.pdbx_seq_one_letter_code
_entity_poly.pdbx_strand_id
1 'polypeptide(L)'
;MEQKEVTGLLRYIVAVYPHFELTDDLVKVWIDLMKDVPYEETLVKLKEHCKTNKFPPKPADLLHEEKYSGPTVLGTKQLFKQWDENSKDVAPPEEREKHLKEIAKILGIKRRGRQ
;
A
#
# COMPACT_ATOMS: atom_id res chain seq x y z
N MET A 1 -16.92 15.24 -11.35
CA MET A 1 -16.90 15.67 -12.76
C MET A 1 -18.25 15.42 -13.44
N GLU A 2 -18.48 16.03 -14.61
CA GLU A 2 -19.70 15.91 -15.41
C GLU A 2 -19.76 14.58 -16.19
N GLN A 3 -20.97 14.13 -16.55
CA GLN A 3 -21.15 12.86 -17.29
C GLN A 3 -20.38 12.83 -18.61
N LYS A 4 -20.37 13.96 -19.33
CA LYS A 4 -19.64 14.09 -20.60
C LYS A 4 -18.14 13.89 -20.41
N GLU A 5 -17.59 14.37 -19.30
CA GLU A 5 -16.17 14.23 -18.97
C GLU A 5 -15.82 12.77 -18.69
N VAL A 6 -16.64 12.06 -17.91
CA VAL A 6 -16.47 10.61 -17.64
C VAL A 6 -16.51 9.81 -18.93
N THR A 7 -17.48 10.09 -19.81
CA THR A 7 -17.53 9.40 -21.12
C THR A 7 -16.31 9.71 -21.98
N GLY A 8 -15.73 10.91 -21.87
CA GLY A 8 -14.46 11.26 -22.51
C GLY A 8 -13.30 10.41 -22.03
N LEU A 9 -13.18 10.20 -20.71
CA LEU A 9 -12.16 9.32 -20.11
C LEU A 9 -12.32 7.87 -20.60
N LEU A 10 -13.53 7.35 -20.59
CA LEU A 10 -13.82 5.98 -21.04
C LEU A 10 -13.51 5.78 -22.52
N ARG A 11 -13.82 6.77 -23.39
CA ARG A 11 -13.42 6.72 -24.80
C ARG A 11 -11.91 6.70 -24.98
N TYR A 12 -11.19 7.45 -24.15
CA TYR A 12 -9.72 7.43 -24.16
C TYR A 12 -9.18 6.04 -23.76
N ILE A 13 -9.74 5.41 -22.74
CA ILE A 13 -9.39 4.05 -22.30
C ILE A 13 -9.59 3.05 -23.45
N VAL A 14 -10.75 3.03 -24.09
CA VAL A 14 -11.04 2.11 -25.21
C VAL A 14 -10.05 2.28 -26.36
N ALA A 15 -9.67 3.53 -26.66
CA ALA A 15 -8.71 3.82 -27.72
C ALA A 15 -7.29 3.26 -27.43
N VAL A 16 -6.91 3.18 -26.15
CA VAL A 16 -5.61 2.64 -25.72
C VAL A 16 -5.65 1.12 -25.53
N TYR A 17 -6.79 0.58 -25.11
CA TYR A 17 -6.95 -0.84 -24.78
C TYR A 17 -8.00 -1.49 -25.70
N PRO A 18 -7.58 -2.09 -26.84
CA PRO A 18 -8.49 -2.57 -27.89
C PRO A 18 -9.51 -3.64 -27.44
N HIS A 19 -9.24 -4.35 -26.34
CA HIS A 19 -10.11 -5.39 -25.80
C HIS A 19 -11.01 -4.90 -24.66
N PHE A 20 -11.01 -3.60 -24.37
CA PHE A 20 -11.86 -3.02 -23.34
C PHE A 20 -13.27 -2.79 -23.88
N GLU A 21 -14.24 -3.53 -23.34
CA GLU A 21 -15.64 -3.41 -23.71
C GLU A 21 -16.35 -2.35 -22.86
N LEU A 22 -17.00 -1.41 -23.53
CA LEU A 22 -17.88 -0.45 -22.89
C LEU A 22 -19.30 -1.00 -22.84
N THR A 23 -19.86 -1.08 -21.63
CA THR A 23 -21.27 -1.37 -21.39
C THR A 23 -21.96 -0.20 -20.70
N ASP A 24 -23.27 -0.08 -20.87
CA ASP A 24 -24.05 1.01 -20.26
C ASP A 24 -23.95 1.01 -18.73
N ASP A 25 -23.92 -0.18 -18.12
CA ASP A 25 -23.78 -0.32 -16.67
C ASP A 25 -22.40 0.12 -16.19
N LEU A 26 -21.34 -0.17 -16.96
CA LEU A 26 -19.99 0.32 -16.67
C LEU A 26 -19.95 1.84 -16.69
N VAL A 27 -20.56 2.47 -17.69
CA VAL A 27 -20.61 3.94 -17.80
C VAL A 27 -21.33 4.53 -16.58
N LYS A 28 -22.49 3.99 -16.19
CA LYS A 28 -23.24 4.47 -15.02
C LYS A 28 -22.44 4.36 -13.73
N VAL A 29 -21.75 3.22 -13.52
CA VAL A 29 -20.89 3.00 -12.35
C VAL A 29 -19.73 4.00 -12.33
N TRP A 30 -19.07 4.23 -13.45
CA TRP A 30 -17.98 5.21 -13.53
C TRP A 30 -18.46 6.64 -13.25
N ILE A 31 -19.65 7.00 -13.73
CA ILE A 31 -20.25 8.32 -13.47
C ILE A 31 -20.49 8.51 -11.97
N ASP A 32 -21.06 7.51 -11.29
CA ASP A 32 -21.32 7.60 -9.85
C ASP A 32 -20.03 7.69 -9.03
N LEU A 33 -19.01 6.91 -9.39
CA LEU A 33 -17.72 6.88 -8.70
C LEU A 33 -16.87 8.15 -8.89
N MET A 34 -17.07 8.89 -9.99
CA MET A 34 -16.26 10.06 -10.35
C MET A 34 -16.96 11.41 -10.12
N LYS A 35 -18.15 11.42 -9.53
CA LYS A 35 -18.96 12.64 -9.35
C LYS A 35 -18.25 13.76 -8.57
N ASP A 36 -17.45 13.40 -7.55
CA ASP A 36 -16.79 14.35 -6.65
C ASP A 36 -15.32 14.64 -7.02
N VAL A 37 -14.89 14.22 -8.22
CA VAL A 37 -13.48 14.18 -8.59
C VAL A 37 -13.20 15.22 -9.70
N PRO A 38 -12.07 15.97 -9.63
CA PRO A 38 -11.67 16.90 -10.68
C PRO A 38 -11.28 16.18 -11.99
N TYR A 39 -11.81 16.65 -13.12
CA TYR A 39 -11.54 16.05 -14.44
C TYR A 39 -10.08 16.17 -14.87
N GLU A 40 -9.49 17.37 -14.78
CA GLU A 40 -8.12 17.63 -15.26
C GLU A 40 -7.07 16.74 -14.55
N GLU A 41 -7.15 16.63 -13.23
CA GLU A 41 -6.25 15.77 -12.44
C GLU A 41 -6.42 14.30 -12.83
N THR A 42 -7.65 13.85 -13.01
CA THR A 42 -7.98 12.47 -13.41
C THR A 42 -7.44 12.16 -14.81
N LEU A 43 -7.54 13.11 -15.74
CA LEU A 43 -7.07 12.96 -17.11
C LEU A 43 -5.54 12.86 -17.16
N VAL A 44 -4.82 13.62 -16.34
CA VAL A 44 -3.35 13.53 -16.23
C VAL A 44 -2.95 12.13 -15.73
N LYS A 45 -3.56 11.66 -14.63
CA LYS A 45 -3.31 10.31 -14.10
C LYS A 45 -3.64 9.21 -15.10
N LEU A 46 -4.74 9.34 -15.83
CA LEU A 46 -5.12 8.39 -16.87
C LEU A 46 -4.05 8.31 -17.97
N LYS A 47 -3.54 9.46 -18.44
CA LYS A 47 -2.47 9.49 -19.45
C LYS A 47 -1.18 8.86 -18.94
N GLU A 48 -0.83 9.06 -17.67
CA GLU A 48 0.33 8.41 -17.06
C GLU A 48 0.15 6.91 -16.96
N HIS A 49 -0.99 6.44 -16.45
CA HIS A 49 -1.31 5.02 -16.37
C HIS A 49 -1.24 4.34 -17.74
N CYS A 50 -1.82 4.96 -18.77
CA CYS A 50 -1.77 4.43 -20.14
C CYS A 50 -0.36 4.33 -20.75
N LYS A 51 0.63 5.07 -20.22
CA LYS A 51 2.03 4.97 -20.68
C LYS A 51 2.80 3.84 -20.00
N THR A 52 2.45 3.52 -18.75
CA THR A 52 3.25 2.62 -17.90
C THR A 52 2.61 1.25 -17.73
N ASN A 53 1.29 1.15 -17.86
CA ASN A 53 0.52 -0.07 -17.60
C ASN A 53 -0.01 -0.70 -18.89
N LYS A 54 0.03 -2.03 -18.92
CA LYS A 54 -0.49 -2.85 -20.03
C LYS A 54 -1.98 -3.13 -19.93
N PHE A 55 -2.59 -2.87 -18.77
CA PHE A 55 -3.96 -3.22 -18.45
C PHE A 55 -4.82 -1.97 -18.22
N PRO A 56 -6.11 -1.99 -18.60
CA PRO A 56 -7.01 -0.86 -18.40
C PRO A 56 -7.10 -0.48 -16.92
N PRO A 57 -7.13 0.82 -16.60
CA PRO A 57 -7.30 1.27 -15.23
C PRO A 57 -8.72 0.99 -14.72
N LYS A 58 -8.82 0.79 -13.42
CA LYS A 58 -10.07 0.86 -12.65
C LYS A 58 -10.26 2.30 -12.14
N PRO A 59 -11.49 2.71 -11.76
CA PRO A 59 -11.71 4.01 -11.13
C PRO A 59 -10.75 4.26 -9.95
N ALA A 60 -10.55 3.27 -9.09
CA ALA A 60 -9.65 3.37 -7.94
C ALA A 60 -8.20 3.77 -8.29
N ASP A 61 -7.68 3.32 -9.44
CA ASP A 61 -6.32 3.61 -9.89
C ASP A 61 -6.16 5.09 -10.28
N LEU A 62 -7.26 5.76 -10.61
CA LEU A 62 -7.29 7.18 -10.97
C LEU A 62 -7.64 8.07 -9.76
N LEU A 63 -8.35 7.51 -8.76
CA LEU A 63 -8.81 8.22 -7.57
C LEU A 63 -7.75 8.28 -6.48
N HIS A 64 -7.00 7.20 -6.26
CA HIS A 64 -5.98 7.16 -5.23
C HIS A 64 -4.65 7.69 -5.73
N GLU A 65 -3.98 8.50 -4.91
CA GLU A 65 -2.51 8.54 -4.96
C GLU A 65 -2.03 7.22 -4.36
N GLU A 66 -1.19 6.47 -5.08
CA GLU A 66 -0.50 5.32 -4.51
C GLU A 66 0.38 5.80 -3.34
N LYS A 67 -0.20 5.93 -2.15
CA LYS A 67 0.56 5.93 -0.91
C LYS A 67 0.97 4.48 -0.71
N TYR A 68 2.10 4.11 -1.31
CA TYR A 68 2.77 2.86 -0.98
C TYR A 68 3.00 2.85 0.54
N SER A 69 2.13 2.13 1.26
CA SER A 69 2.19 1.98 2.72
C SER A 69 3.11 0.84 3.12
N GLY A 70 3.74 0.18 2.14
CA GLY A 70 4.71 -0.88 2.36
C GLY A 70 6.06 -0.37 2.86
N PRO A 71 6.95 -1.27 3.30
CA PRO A 71 8.28 -0.90 3.77
C PRO A 71 9.10 -0.27 2.63
N THR A 72 9.50 0.98 2.79
CA THR A 72 10.44 1.61 1.84
C THR A 72 11.85 1.12 2.11
N VAL A 73 12.73 1.11 1.09
CA VAL A 73 14.15 0.76 1.27
C VAL A 73 14.81 1.62 2.35
N LEU A 74 14.44 2.91 2.43
CA LEU A 74 14.92 3.82 3.47
C LEU A 74 14.39 3.44 4.86
N GLY A 75 13.09 3.14 4.97
CA GLY A 75 12.48 2.67 6.22
C GLY A 75 13.13 1.38 6.72
N THR A 76 13.38 0.42 5.83
CA THR A 76 14.05 -0.84 6.16
C THR A 76 15.49 -0.62 6.64
N LYS A 77 16.25 0.30 6.01
CA LYS A 77 17.61 0.65 6.47
C LYS A 77 17.63 1.30 7.85
N GLN A 78 16.65 2.17 8.14
CA GLN A 78 16.52 2.78 9.46
C GLN A 78 16.19 1.73 10.52
N LEU A 79 15.32 0.78 10.20
CA LEU A 79 14.99 -0.34 11.09
C LEU A 79 16.23 -1.17 11.46
N PHE A 80 17.05 -1.53 10.46
CA PHE A 80 18.29 -2.27 10.73
C PHE A 80 19.28 -1.47 11.59
N LYS A 81 19.42 -0.17 11.34
CA LYS A 81 20.28 0.70 12.15
C LYS A 81 19.81 0.74 13.61
N GLN A 82 18.51 0.90 13.84
CA GLN A 82 17.94 0.85 15.19
C GLN A 82 18.17 -0.50 15.86
N TRP A 83 18.09 -1.60 15.12
CA TRP A 83 18.37 -2.92 15.66
C TRP A 83 19.84 -3.09 16.04
N ASP A 84 20.77 -2.62 15.22
CA ASP A 84 22.20 -2.60 15.52
C ASP A 84 22.52 -1.71 16.73
N GLU A 85 21.82 -0.59 16.90
CA GLU A 85 21.97 0.28 18.08
C GLU A 85 21.40 -0.38 19.35
N ASN A 86 20.19 -0.92 19.28
CA ASN A 86 19.53 -1.59 20.40
C ASN A 86 20.23 -2.89 20.80
N SER A 87 20.90 -3.56 19.86
CA SER A 87 21.64 -4.79 20.12
C SER A 87 22.94 -4.56 20.90
N LYS A 88 23.48 -3.33 20.90
CA LYS A 88 24.69 -2.97 21.67
C LYS A 88 24.43 -2.89 23.17
N ASP A 89 23.21 -2.57 23.56
CA ASP A 89 22.79 -2.43 24.96
C ASP A 89 22.08 -3.69 25.48
N VAL A 90 22.38 -4.85 24.87
CA VAL A 90 21.82 -6.13 25.30
C VAL A 90 22.64 -6.64 26.47
N ALA A 91 21.97 -6.80 27.61
CA ALA A 91 22.59 -7.36 28.82
C ALA A 91 23.33 -8.68 28.52
N PRO A 92 24.53 -8.88 29.11
CA PRO A 92 25.30 -10.11 28.96
C PRO A 92 24.44 -11.35 29.21
N PRO A 93 24.70 -12.49 28.53
CA PRO A 93 23.89 -13.70 28.66
C PRO A 93 23.66 -14.14 30.11
N GLU A 94 24.64 -13.96 30.99
CA GLU A 94 24.56 -14.30 32.40
C GLU A 94 23.59 -13.42 33.20
N GLU A 95 23.63 -12.10 32.98
CA GLU A 95 22.71 -11.15 33.63
C GLU A 95 21.29 -11.34 33.11
N ARG A 96 21.15 -11.53 31.80
CA ARG A 96 19.89 -11.88 31.16
C ARG A 96 19.29 -13.15 31.77
N GLU A 97 20.08 -14.19 32.01
CA GLU A 97 19.59 -15.40 32.68
C GLU A 97 19.16 -15.17 34.12
N LYS A 98 19.89 -14.37 34.90
CA LYS A 98 19.53 -14.02 36.29
C LYS A 98 18.19 -13.29 36.34
N HIS A 99 18.05 -12.22 35.56
CA HIS A 99 16.81 -11.45 35.47
C HIS A 99 15.64 -12.30 34.98
N LEU A 100 15.86 -13.17 33.99
CA LEU A 100 14.80 -14.04 33.52
C LEU A 100 14.40 -15.12 34.53
N LYS A 101 15.33 -15.62 35.37
CA LYS A 101 15.02 -16.53 36.49
C LYS A 101 14.19 -15.81 37.56
N GLU A 102 14.51 -14.55 37.85
CA GLU A 102 13.76 -13.70 38.77
C GLU A 102 12.35 -13.42 38.27
N ILE A 103 12.21 -13.01 37.01
CA ILE A 103 10.89 -12.82 36.36
C ILE A 103 10.08 -14.12 36.38
N ALA A 104 10.69 -15.27 36.06
CA ALA A 104 10.01 -16.56 36.10
C ALA A 104 9.52 -16.93 37.51
N LYS A 105 10.28 -16.56 38.55
CA LYS A 105 9.90 -16.76 39.96
C LYS A 105 8.70 -15.88 40.34
N ILE A 106 8.69 -14.61 39.91
CA ILE A 106 7.57 -13.67 40.16
C ILE A 106 6.29 -14.14 39.45
N LEU A 107 6.43 -14.60 38.20
CA LEU A 107 5.30 -15.06 37.38
C LEU A 107 4.84 -16.48 37.72
N GLY A 108 5.56 -17.22 38.57
CA GLY A 108 5.22 -18.60 38.96
C GLY A 108 5.37 -19.64 37.85
N ILE A 109 6.18 -19.37 36.82
CA ILE A 109 6.31 -20.22 35.63
C ILE A 109 7.61 -21.04 35.72
N LYS A 110 7.51 -22.37 35.56
CA LYS A 110 8.67 -23.26 35.52
C LYS A 110 9.27 -23.27 34.11
N ARG A 111 10.48 -22.71 33.93
CA ARG A 111 11.20 -22.77 32.64
C ARG A 111 11.62 -24.21 32.31
N ARG A 112 11.21 -24.73 31.15
CA ARG A 112 11.91 -25.83 30.48
C ARG A 112 13.13 -25.22 29.77
N GLY A 113 14.34 -25.61 30.18
CA GLY A 113 15.55 -25.20 29.47
C GLY A 113 15.53 -25.72 28.03
N ARG A 114 16.05 -24.93 27.08
CA ARG A 114 16.39 -25.43 25.74
C ARG A 114 17.51 -26.47 25.92
N GLN A 115 17.26 -27.71 25.47
CA GLN A 115 18.33 -28.64 25.14
C GLN A 115 19.09 -28.15 23.90
#